data_AF-A0A9E0Y9H1-F1
#
_entry.id   AF-A0A9E0Y9H1-F1
#
_cell.length_a   1.000
_cell.length_b   1.000
_cell.length_c   1.000
_cell.angle_alpha   90.00
_cell.angle_beta   90.00
_cell.angle_gamma   90.00
#
_symmetry.space_group_name_H-M   'P 1'
#
loop_
_entity.id
_entity.type
_entity.pdbx_description
1 polymer ?
#
loop_
_entity_poly.entity_id
_entity_poly.type
_entity_poly.pdbx_seq_one_letter_code
_entity_poly.pdbx_strand_id
1 'polypeptide(L)'
;MSDEQFSDFCQANSDLRIERNSRGEVIIIPPAFTETGAVNFNLVIEFGIWAKRDGTGKGFDSSTGFVLRNGAVRSPDLSWIRLERWNALTDAERAKFAHICPDFVVELRSRSDNLQKLKEKMQEYLDNGVALGWLIDALERKVYIYRPGAEVEALENPAEIAGDPVLPGFVLDLREIWS
;
A
#
# COMPACT_ATOMS: atom_id res chain seq x y z
N MET A 1 -17.77 14.53 -5.58
CA MET A 1 -16.55 15.34 -5.39
C MET A 1 -15.57 14.94 -6.48
N SER A 2 -15.12 15.87 -7.31
CA SER A 2 -14.08 15.59 -8.32
C SER A 2 -12.72 15.34 -7.65
N ASP A 3 -11.71 14.91 -8.41
CA ASP A 3 -10.36 14.69 -7.89
C ASP A 3 -9.69 16.00 -7.45
N GLU A 4 -9.93 17.09 -8.20
CA GLU A 4 -9.47 18.43 -7.82
C GLU A 4 -10.11 18.90 -6.51
N GLN A 5 -11.44 18.76 -6.38
CA GLN A 5 -12.13 19.10 -5.13
C GLN A 5 -11.65 18.25 -3.94
N PHE A 6 -11.31 16.98 -4.16
CA PHE A 6 -10.77 16.13 -3.11
C PHE A 6 -9.34 16.52 -2.73
N SER A 7 -8.49 16.83 -3.70
CA SER A 7 -7.15 17.37 -3.46
C SER A 7 -7.22 18.67 -2.65
N ASP A 8 -8.08 19.61 -3.04
CA ASP A 8 -8.26 20.87 -2.32
C ASP A 8 -8.79 20.65 -0.90
N PHE A 9 -9.72 19.69 -0.73
CA PHE A 9 -10.20 19.27 0.58
C PHE A 9 -9.06 18.73 1.46
N CYS A 10 -8.19 17.87 0.93
CA CYS A 10 -7.03 17.37 1.66
C CYS A 10 -6.06 18.50 2.03
N GLN A 11 -5.82 19.46 1.14
CA GLN A 11 -4.95 20.60 1.42
C GLN A 11 -5.55 21.54 2.49
N ALA A 12 -6.86 21.77 2.46
CA ALA A 12 -7.56 22.56 3.47
C ALA A 12 -7.57 21.90 4.86
N ASN A 13 -7.41 20.56 4.92
CA ASN A 13 -7.37 19.76 6.13
C ASN A 13 -6.00 19.05 6.27
N SER A 14 -4.92 19.80 6.04
CA SER A 14 -3.54 19.28 5.97
C SER A 14 -3.02 18.62 7.27
N ASP A 15 -3.75 18.76 8.37
CA ASP A 15 -3.50 18.10 9.66
C ASP A 15 -4.05 16.67 9.72
N LEU A 16 -4.86 16.25 8.75
CA LEU A 16 -5.47 14.94 8.66
C LEU A 16 -4.82 14.08 7.56
N ARG A 17 -4.80 12.76 7.77
CA ARG A 17 -4.62 11.78 6.69
C ARG A 17 -5.98 11.36 6.18
N ILE A 18 -6.21 11.46 4.87
CA ILE A 18 -7.54 11.32 4.28
C ILE A 18 -7.48 10.39 3.07
N GLU A 19 -8.36 9.40 3.05
CA GLU A 19 -8.69 8.58 1.89
C GLU A 19 -10.12 8.88 1.41
N ARG A 20 -10.46 8.39 0.22
CA ARG A 20 -11.82 8.43 -0.33
C ARG A 20 -12.15 7.07 -0.92
N ASN A 21 -13.27 6.46 -0.56
CA ASN A 21 -13.66 5.21 -1.21
C ASN A 21 -14.33 5.47 -2.58
N SER A 22 -14.63 4.39 -3.30
CA SER A 22 -15.28 4.42 -4.62
C SER A 22 -16.71 4.99 -4.61
N ARG A 23 -17.35 5.12 -3.44
CA ARG A 23 -18.65 5.81 -3.29
C ARG A 23 -18.50 7.32 -3.05
N GLY A 24 -17.27 7.82 -2.98
CA GLY A 24 -16.97 9.22 -2.68
C GLY A 24 -17.03 9.57 -1.18
N GLU A 25 -17.13 8.58 -0.29
CA GLU A 25 -17.13 8.81 1.15
C GLU A 25 -15.70 9.09 1.63
N VAL A 26 -15.56 10.11 2.48
CA VAL A 26 -14.28 10.52 3.08
C VAL A 26 -13.96 9.61 4.27
N ILE A 27 -12.73 9.13 4.32
CA ILE A 27 -12.22 8.27 5.38
C ILE A 27 -11.04 8.99 6.03
N ILE A 28 -11.13 9.27 7.32
CA ILE A 28 -10.02 9.85 8.09
C ILE A 28 -9.18 8.70 8.65
N ILE A 29 -7.89 8.73 8.37
CA ILE A 29 -6.92 7.75 8.85
C ILE A 29 -6.22 8.35 10.09
N PRO A 30 -6.46 7.82 11.29
CA PRO A 30 -5.76 8.30 12.47
C PRO A 30 -4.26 8.02 12.37
N PRO A 31 -3.41 8.79 13.08
CA PRO A 31 -2.00 8.46 13.20
C PRO A 31 -1.79 7.03 13.71
N ALA A 32 -0.79 6.34 13.16
CA ALA A 32 -0.40 5.02 13.64
C ALA A 32 0.08 5.08 15.09
N PHE A 33 -0.20 4.03 15.86
CA PHE A 33 0.45 3.85 17.16
C PHE A 33 1.96 3.62 17.00
N THR A 34 2.72 3.91 18.05
CA THR A 34 4.19 3.87 18.03
C THR A 34 4.76 2.52 17.63
N GLU A 35 4.14 1.41 18.10
CA GLU A 35 4.50 0.03 17.76
C GLU A 35 4.38 -0.21 16.24
N THR A 36 3.19 0.05 15.67
CA THR A 36 2.95 -0.08 14.22
C THR A 36 3.86 0.83 13.41
N GLY A 37 4.09 2.07 13.86
CA GLY A 37 4.98 3.00 13.19
C GLY A 37 6.43 2.51 13.12
N ALA A 38 6.94 1.89 14.20
CA ALA A 38 8.28 1.32 14.24
C ALA A 38 8.42 0.11 13.29
N VAL A 39 7.41 -0.78 13.28
CA VAL A 39 7.38 -1.93 12.37
C VAL A 39 7.32 -1.47 10.91
N ASN A 40 6.45 -0.50 10.58
CA ASN A 40 6.36 0.01 9.22
C ASN A 40 7.65 0.71 8.77
N PHE A 41 8.36 1.37 9.67
CA PHE A 41 9.64 2.01 9.36
C PHE A 41 10.69 0.98 8.91
N ASN A 42 10.81 -0.15 9.62
CA ASN A 42 11.73 -1.22 9.25
C ASN A 42 11.32 -1.86 7.91
N LEU A 43 10.02 -2.15 7.72
CA LEU A 43 9.47 -2.62 6.45
C LEU A 43 9.87 -1.71 5.27
N VAL A 44 9.66 -0.39 5.42
CA VAL A 44 9.98 0.60 4.39
C VAL A 44 11.49 0.72 4.15
N ILE A 45 12.33 0.56 5.17
CA ILE A 45 13.80 0.54 5.01
C ILE A 45 14.23 -0.66 4.17
N GLU A 46 13.84 -1.86 4.57
CA GLU A 46 14.25 -3.10 3.91
C GLU A 46 13.82 -3.09 2.44
N PHE A 47 12.55 -2.76 2.20
CA PHE A 47 12.03 -2.61 0.85
C PHE A 47 12.73 -1.48 0.10
N GLY A 48 12.97 -0.33 0.73
CA GLY A 48 13.61 0.82 0.11
C GLY A 48 15.05 0.56 -0.31
N ILE A 49 15.80 -0.25 0.46
CA ILE A 49 17.15 -0.72 0.09
C ILE A 49 17.06 -1.61 -1.15
N TRP A 50 16.16 -2.58 -1.17
CA TRP A 50 15.95 -3.44 -2.34
C TRP A 50 15.53 -2.61 -3.56
N ALA A 51 14.51 -1.77 -3.45
CA ALA A 51 13.96 -1.01 -4.57
C ALA A 51 14.99 -0.07 -5.21
N LYS A 52 15.87 0.54 -4.41
CA LYS A 52 16.99 1.35 -4.91
C LYS A 52 18.05 0.52 -5.63
N ARG A 53 18.34 -0.69 -5.14
CA ARG A 53 19.34 -1.59 -5.73
C ARG A 53 18.83 -2.22 -7.03
N ASP A 54 17.59 -2.68 -7.02
CA ASP A 54 16.94 -3.32 -8.17
C ASP A 54 16.66 -2.31 -9.29
N GLY A 55 16.12 -1.14 -8.93
CA GLY A 55 15.96 -0.03 -9.87
C GLY A 55 14.85 -0.23 -10.93
N THR A 56 14.06 -1.31 -10.85
CA THR A 56 12.99 -1.57 -11.82
C THR A 56 11.69 -0.82 -11.52
N GLY A 57 11.65 -0.02 -10.45
CA GLY A 57 10.48 0.79 -10.09
C GLY A 57 10.73 1.82 -9.00
N LYS A 58 9.63 2.43 -8.56
CA LYS A 58 9.59 3.52 -7.59
C LYS A 58 8.77 3.08 -6.39
N GLY A 59 9.38 3.12 -5.20
CA GLY A 59 8.69 2.92 -3.93
C GLY A 59 8.10 4.21 -3.36
N PHE A 60 7.01 4.08 -2.62
CA PHE A 60 6.26 5.18 -1.99
C PHE A 60 5.91 4.81 -0.54
N ASP A 61 5.87 5.82 0.32
CA ASP A 61 5.58 5.67 1.74
C ASP A 61 4.06 5.68 2.05
N SER A 62 3.73 5.59 3.35
CA SER A 62 2.35 5.50 3.85
C SER A 62 1.50 6.77 3.70
N SER A 63 2.05 7.84 3.13
CA SER A 63 1.35 9.11 2.93
C SER A 63 0.96 9.38 1.47
N THR A 64 1.37 8.51 0.55
CA THR A 64 1.15 8.70 -0.88
C THR A 64 -0.23 8.23 -1.30
N GLY A 65 -1.06 9.15 -1.80
CA GLY A 65 -2.39 8.85 -2.34
C GLY A 65 -2.40 8.51 -3.83
N PHE A 66 -3.15 7.49 -4.22
CA PHE A 66 -3.35 7.05 -5.61
C PHE A 66 -4.83 7.02 -5.95
N VAL A 67 -5.20 7.55 -7.13
CA VAL A 67 -6.56 7.41 -7.65
C VAL A 67 -6.67 6.07 -8.40
N LEU A 68 -7.47 5.17 -7.86
CA LEU A 68 -7.74 3.85 -8.43
C LEU A 68 -8.75 3.96 -9.59
N ARG A 69 -8.89 2.88 -10.39
CA ARG A 69 -9.78 2.85 -11.57
C ARG A 69 -11.26 3.04 -11.21
N ASN A 70 -11.66 2.60 -10.02
CA ASN A 70 -12.99 2.78 -9.48
C ASN A 70 -13.22 4.17 -8.84
N GLY A 71 -12.25 5.09 -8.94
CA GLY A 71 -12.34 6.45 -8.41
C GLY A 71 -12.03 6.61 -6.91
N ALA A 72 -11.74 5.50 -6.20
CA ALA A 72 -11.23 5.57 -4.84
C ALA A 72 -9.84 6.24 -4.81
N VAL A 73 -9.54 6.96 -3.74
CA VAL A 73 -8.21 7.47 -3.43
C VAL A 73 -7.69 6.76 -2.20
N ARG A 74 -6.63 5.96 -2.36
CA ARG A 74 -6.06 5.10 -1.32
C ARG A 74 -4.60 5.40 -1.07
N SER A 75 -4.17 5.21 0.18
CA SER A 75 -2.80 5.42 0.66
C SER A 75 -2.34 4.16 1.41
N PRO A 76 -1.74 3.18 0.72
CA PRO A 76 -1.21 1.98 1.35
C PRO A 76 -0.01 2.29 2.25
N ASP A 77 0.29 1.42 3.22
CA ASP A 77 1.42 1.61 4.15
C ASP A 77 2.78 1.58 3.45
N LEU A 78 2.86 0.82 2.36
CA LEU A 78 3.97 0.79 1.41
C LEU A 78 3.41 0.46 0.03
N SER A 79 3.92 1.14 -1.01
CA SER A 79 3.60 0.77 -2.39
C SER A 79 4.77 0.91 -3.33
N TRP A 80 4.65 0.25 -4.47
CA TRP A 80 5.65 0.30 -5.53
C TRP A 80 5.02 0.22 -6.91
N ILE A 81 5.60 0.98 -7.84
CA ILE A 81 5.16 1.09 -9.24
C ILE A 81 6.34 0.78 -10.14
N ARG A 82 6.13 -0.05 -11.17
CA ARG A 82 7.11 -0.32 -12.22
C ARG A 82 7.56 0.99 -12.86
N LEU A 83 8.86 1.11 -13.11
CA LEU A 83 9.46 2.36 -13.56
C LEU A 83 8.88 2.84 -14.89
N GLU A 84 8.56 1.91 -15.80
CA GLU A 84 7.91 2.21 -17.07
C GLU A 84 6.54 2.89 -16.88
N ARG A 85 5.72 2.42 -15.93
CA ARG A 85 4.39 2.96 -15.64
C ARG A 85 4.50 4.33 -14.96
N TRP A 86 5.46 4.48 -14.06
CA TRP A 86 5.74 5.76 -13.40
C TRP A 86 6.23 6.83 -14.39
N ASN A 87 7.18 6.46 -15.27
CA ASN A 87 7.75 7.39 -16.25
C ASN A 87 6.76 7.77 -17.36
N ALA A 88 5.72 6.97 -17.59
CA ALA A 88 4.64 7.30 -18.53
C ALA A 88 3.76 8.46 -18.04
N LEU A 89 3.75 8.76 -16.73
CA LEU A 89 3.05 9.93 -16.19
C LEU A 89 3.80 11.21 -16.54
N THR A 90 3.06 12.26 -16.84
CA THR A 90 3.57 13.63 -16.95
C THR A 90 3.96 14.19 -15.58
N ASP A 91 4.82 15.21 -15.55
CA ASP A 91 5.19 15.87 -14.30
C ASP A 91 3.98 16.46 -13.55
N ALA A 92 2.96 16.91 -14.28
CA ALA A 92 1.72 17.42 -13.70
C ALA A 92 0.87 16.34 -13.02
N GLU A 93 0.86 15.12 -13.56
CA GLU A 93 0.19 13.96 -12.94
C GLU A 93 0.95 13.48 -11.70
N ARG A 94 2.28 13.45 -11.76
CA ARG A 94 3.14 13.07 -10.62
C ARG A 94 3.07 14.06 -9.44
N ALA A 95 2.70 15.32 -9.71
CA ALA A 95 2.56 16.36 -8.71
C ALA A 95 1.19 16.37 -7.98
N LYS A 96 0.35 15.35 -8.21
CA LYS A 96 -0.99 15.19 -7.63
C LYS A 96 -1.20 13.73 -7.20
N PHE A 97 -2.39 13.41 -6.66
CA PHE A 97 -2.82 12.01 -6.57
C PHE A 97 -2.98 11.45 -7.99
N ALA A 98 -1.99 10.70 -8.45
CA ALA A 98 -1.96 10.20 -9.81
C ALA A 98 -3.01 9.10 -10.02
N HIS A 99 -3.61 9.06 -11.22
CA HIS A 99 -4.54 8.00 -11.63
C HIS A 99 -3.78 6.72 -12.01
N ILE A 100 -3.20 6.08 -11.00
CA ILE A 100 -2.35 4.91 -11.18
C ILE A 100 -2.50 3.97 -9.97
N CYS A 101 -2.98 2.76 -10.23
CA CYS A 101 -2.97 1.71 -9.21
C CYS A 101 -1.54 1.17 -9.05
N PRO A 102 -0.98 1.03 -7.83
CA PRO A 102 0.34 0.44 -7.66
C PRO A 102 0.46 -0.98 -8.22
N ASP A 103 1.67 -1.40 -8.59
CA ASP A 103 1.92 -2.80 -8.98
C ASP A 103 2.03 -3.70 -7.73
N PHE A 104 2.55 -3.13 -6.64
CA PHE A 104 2.69 -3.80 -5.35
C PHE A 104 2.20 -2.89 -4.22
N VAL A 105 1.47 -3.46 -3.26
CA VAL A 105 1.00 -2.77 -2.05
C VAL A 105 1.19 -3.64 -0.80
N VAL A 106 1.45 -2.99 0.32
CA VAL A 106 1.41 -3.58 1.66
C VAL A 106 0.43 -2.80 2.53
N GLU A 107 -0.38 -3.50 3.30
CA GLU A 107 -1.11 -2.97 4.45
C GLU A 107 -0.63 -3.71 5.70
N LEU A 108 -0.28 -2.96 6.75
CA LEU A 108 0.19 -3.47 8.03
C LEU A 108 -0.90 -3.27 9.08
N ARG A 109 -1.49 -4.37 9.56
CA ARG A 109 -2.56 -4.30 10.56
C ARG A 109 -2.03 -3.74 11.88
N SER A 110 -2.64 -2.65 12.35
CA SER A 110 -2.48 -2.13 13.71
C SER A 110 -3.55 -2.67 14.66
N ARG A 111 -3.35 -2.44 15.97
CA ARG A 111 -4.33 -2.82 17.02
C ARG A 111 -5.70 -2.15 16.87
N SER A 112 -5.75 -0.96 16.28
CA SER A 112 -7.00 -0.24 16.02
C SER A 112 -7.72 -0.72 14.76
N ASP A 113 -7.04 -1.48 13.90
CA ASP A 113 -7.60 -1.88 12.61
C ASP A 113 -8.53 -3.07 12.71
N ASN A 114 -9.56 -3.01 11.88
CA ASN A 114 -10.44 -4.13 11.64
C ASN A 114 -9.89 -4.97 10.48
N LEU A 115 -9.54 -6.23 10.76
CA LEU A 115 -8.97 -7.13 9.76
C LEU A 115 -9.87 -7.31 8.53
N GLN A 116 -11.19 -7.40 8.72
CA GLN A 116 -12.12 -7.58 7.61
C GLN A 116 -12.13 -6.36 6.68
N LYS A 117 -12.10 -5.14 7.23
CA LYS A 117 -11.97 -3.91 6.44
C LYS A 117 -10.65 -3.84 5.67
N LEU A 118 -9.55 -4.30 6.27
CA LEU A 118 -8.26 -4.39 5.56
C LEU A 118 -8.32 -5.42 4.43
N LYS A 119 -8.91 -6.60 4.65
CA LYS A 119 -9.11 -7.60 3.59
C LYS A 119 -9.97 -7.07 2.45
N GLU A 120 -11.01 -6.31 2.75
CA GLU A 120 -11.83 -5.60 1.74
C GLU A 120 -11.02 -4.56 0.97
N LYS A 121 -10.16 -3.79 1.65
CA LYS A 121 -9.23 -2.84 1.02
C LYS A 121 -8.24 -3.55 0.09
N MET A 122 -7.68 -4.68 0.52
CA MET A 122 -6.79 -5.51 -0.30
C MET A 122 -7.50 -6.08 -1.54
N GLN A 123 -8.75 -6.51 -1.40
CA GLN A 123 -9.55 -6.92 -2.55
C GLN A 123 -9.82 -5.75 -3.50
N GLU A 124 -10.12 -4.56 -2.98
CA GLU A 124 -10.29 -3.35 -3.80
C GLU A 124 -9.02 -3.04 -4.60
N TYR A 125 -7.84 -3.13 -3.99
CA TYR A 125 -6.57 -2.97 -4.72
C TYR A 125 -6.42 -4.01 -5.85
N LEU A 126 -6.73 -5.28 -5.56
CA LEU A 126 -6.64 -6.36 -6.53
C LEU A 126 -7.58 -6.12 -7.72
N ASP A 127 -8.83 -5.74 -7.45
CA ASP A 127 -9.85 -5.42 -8.47
C ASP A 127 -9.45 -4.21 -9.33
N ASN A 128 -8.62 -3.32 -8.78
CA ASN A 128 -8.11 -2.13 -9.47
C ASN A 128 -6.76 -2.35 -10.17
N GLY A 129 -6.19 -3.54 -10.11
CA GLY A 129 -5.04 -3.95 -10.92
C GLY A 129 -3.70 -4.05 -10.19
N VAL A 130 -3.69 -4.16 -8.86
CA VAL A 130 -2.47 -4.58 -8.14
C VAL A 130 -2.02 -5.96 -8.63
N ALA A 131 -0.71 -6.14 -8.84
CA ALA A 131 -0.13 -7.42 -9.25
C ALA A 131 0.27 -8.31 -8.06
N LEU A 132 0.65 -7.70 -6.93
CA LEU A 132 0.94 -8.38 -5.68
C LEU A 132 0.50 -7.52 -4.49
N GLY A 133 -0.29 -8.07 -3.58
CA GLY A 133 -0.67 -7.40 -2.34
C GLY A 133 -0.31 -8.22 -1.12
N TRP A 134 0.28 -7.61 -0.11
CA TRP A 134 0.51 -8.24 1.20
C TRP A 134 -0.27 -7.52 2.29
N LEU A 135 -1.13 -8.26 3.00
CA LEU A 135 -1.67 -7.80 4.26
C LEU A 135 -0.94 -8.53 5.38
N ILE A 136 -0.14 -7.78 6.12
CA ILE A 136 0.67 -8.27 7.22
C ILE A 136 -0.10 -8.05 8.51
N ASP A 137 -0.48 -9.15 9.15
CA ASP A 137 -1.13 -9.15 10.45
C ASP A 137 -0.09 -9.45 11.53
N ALA A 138 0.53 -8.40 12.07
CA ALA A 138 1.53 -8.54 13.13
C ALA A 138 0.95 -9.06 14.46
N LEU A 139 -0.38 -8.92 14.66
CA LEU A 139 -1.05 -9.35 15.89
C LEU A 139 -1.24 -10.87 15.92
N GLU A 140 -1.62 -11.44 14.78
CA GLU A 140 -1.83 -12.89 14.62
C GLU A 140 -0.64 -13.59 13.96
N ARG A 141 0.40 -12.83 13.58
CA ARG A 141 1.57 -13.29 12.81
C ARG A 141 1.17 -14.00 11.54
N LYS A 142 0.26 -13.39 10.77
CA LYS A 142 -0.21 -13.94 9.50
C LYS A 142 0.16 -13.01 8.37
N VAL A 143 0.37 -13.58 7.19
CA VAL A 143 0.45 -12.83 5.94
C VAL A 143 -0.60 -13.34 4.99
N TYR A 144 -1.43 -12.43 4.50
CA TYR A 144 -2.36 -12.70 3.42
C TYR A 144 -1.77 -12.17 2.11
N ILE A 145 -1.63 -13.05 1.12
CA ILE A 145 -1.04 -12.72 -0.18
C ILE A 145 -2.12 -12.73 -1.25
N TYR A 146 -2.24 -11.59 -1.93
CA TYR A 146 -3.22 -11.32 -2.97
C TYR A 146 -2.51 -11.31 -4.33
N ARG A 147 -3.00 -12.11 -5.27
CA ARG A 147 -2.51 -12.19 -6.66
C ARG A 147 -3.68 -12.29 -7.64
N PRO A 148 -3.62 -11.65 -8.82
CA PRO A 148 -4.71 -11.70 -9.78
C PRO A 148 -5.06 -13.13 -10.20
N GLY A 149 -6.35 -13.47 -10.15
CA GLY A 149 -6.85 -14.77 -10.60
C GLY A 149 -6.48 -15.96 -9.69
N ALA A 150 -5.95 -15.71 -8.49
CA ALA A 150 -5.64 -16.73 -7.50
C ALA A 150 -6.46 -16.52 -6.22
N GLU A 151 -6.73 -17.63 -5.51
CA GLU A 151 -7.25 -17.57 -4.15
C GLU A 151 -6.25 -16.89 -3.22
N VAL A 152 -6.76 -16.20 -2.19
CA VAL A 152 -5.92 -15.55 -1.19
C VAL A 152 -5.16 -16.61 -0.40
N GLU A 153 -3.83 -16.53 -0.46
CA GLU A 153 -2.95 -17.39 0.32
C GLU A 153 -2.79 -16.79 1.72
N ALA A 154 -2.96 -17.61 2.76
CA ALA A 154 -2.77 -17.20 4.15
C ALA A 154 -1.63 -18.02 4.77
N LEU A 155 -0.52 -17.35 5.08
CA LEU A 155 0.64 -17.95 5.72
C LEU A 155 0.60 -17.69 7.22
N GLU A 156 0.74 -18.75 8.00
CA GLU A 156 0.79 -18.71 9.46
C GLU A 156 2.24 -18.65 9.95
N ASN A 157 2.59 -17.56 10.63
CA ASN A 157 3.90 -17.28 11.19
C ASN A 157 5.09 -17.59 10.23
N PRO A 158 5.05 -17.11 8.97
CA PRO A 158 6.18 -17.31 8.06
C PRO A 158 7.42 -16.56 8.55
N ALA A 159 8.59 -17.13 8.31
CA ALA A 159 9.86 -16.44 8.59
C ALA A 159 10.17 -15.38 7.53
N GLU A 160 9.81 -15.65 6.27
CA GLU A 160 10.06 -14.79 5.13
C GLU A 160 8.96 -14.93 4.07
N ILE A 161 8.80 -13.93 3.23
CA ILE A 161 7.91 -13.95 2.05
C ILE A 161 8.62 -13.39 0.82
N ALA A 162 8.49 -14.06 -0.31
CA ALA A 162 9.11 -13.68 -1.58
C ALA A 162 8.15 -12.89 -2.48
N GLY A 163 8.69 -11.87 -3.16
CA GLY A 163 7.93 -10.96 -4.03
C GLY A 163 7.92 -11.35 -5.51
N ASP A 164 8.64 -12.40 -5.91
CA ASP A 164 8.70 -12.86 -7.30
C ASP A 164 7.33 -13.27 -7.87
N PRO A 165 7.08 -13.04 -9.18
CA PRO A 165 7.95 -12.34 -10.14
C PRO A 165 7.72 -10.82 -10.15
N VAL A 166 6.86 -10.28 -9.27
CA VAL A 166 6.48 -8.85 -9.28
C VAL A 166 7.63 -7.98 -8.78
N LEU A 167 8.32 -8.44 -7.75
CA LEU A 167 9.49 -7.82 -7.13
C LEU A 167 10.68 -8.80 -7.25
N PRO A 168 11.42 -8.77 -8.37
CA PRO A 168 12.44 -9.78 -8.66
C PRO A 168 13.48 -9.92 -7.55
N GLY A 169 13.59 -11.12 -6.98
CA GLY A 169 14.54 -11.44 -5.92
C GLY A 169 14.34 -10.69 -4.61
N PHE A 170 13.20 -10.01 -4.41
CA PHE A 170 12.86 -9.43 -3.11
C PHE A 170 12.35 -10.51 -2.19
N VAL A 171 12.93 -10.59 -0.99
CA VAL A 171 12.45 -11.41 0.11
C VAL A 171 12.37 -10.50 1.32
N LEU A 172 11.20 -10.46 1.96
CA LEU A 172 10.99 -9.73 3.20
C LEU A 172 11.19 -10.67 4.39
N ASP A 173 12.11 -10.32 5.29
CA ASP A 173 12.28 -11.02 6.57
C ASP A 173 11.25 -10.55 7.59
N LEU A 174 10.35 -11.45 7.98
CA LEU A 174 9.25 -11.12 8.88
C LEU A 174 9.63 -11.28 10.36
N ARG A 175 10.80 -11.84 10.67
CA ARG A 175 11.22 -12.04 12.07
C ARG A 175 11.36 -10.73 12.84
N GLU A 176 11.77 -9.66 12.15
CA GLU A 176 11.86 -8.30 12.70
C GLU A 176 10.49 -7.58 12.76
N ILE A 177 9.48 -8.11 12.06
CA ILE A 177 8.11 -7.59 12.07
C ILE A 177 7.28 -8.24 13.19
N TRP A 178 7.60 -9.49 13.56
CA TRP A 178 6.92 -10.23 14.63
C TRP A 178 7.38 -9.88 16.05
N SER A 179 8.50 -9.16 16.17
CA SER A 179 9.20 -8.86 17.43
C SER A 179 8.58 -7.73 18.23
#